data_AF-A0A7S2QM55-F1
#
_entry.id   AF-A0A7S2QM55-F1
#
_cell.length_a   1.000
_cell.length_b   1.000
_cell.length_c   1.000
_cell.angle_alpha   90.00
_cell.angle_beta   90.00
_cell.angle_gamma   90.00
#
_symmetry.space_group_name_H-M   'P 1'
#
loop_
_entity.id
_entity.type
_entity.pdbx_description
1 polymer ?
#
loop_
_entity_poly.entity_id
_entity_poly.type
_entity_poly.pdbx_seq_one_letter_code
_entity_poly.pdbx_strand_id
1 'polypeptide(L)'
;FVEGPRLRVAVEDGAAFALSAVRSAAGPREGLYDAVLVDAYTAAGDVPEPLWTKEGDLCTALSAGLLRREGGLVATNFLPDVDTQPALEAYRAALAEWAPGGLGFEIQAEGTGNRLAVHTC
;
A
#
# COMPACT_ATOMS: atom_id res chain seq x y z
N PHE A 1 10.98 -18.62 -5.66
CA PHE A 1 10.74 -18.33 -4.23
C PHE A 1 10.59 -19.65 -3.49
N VAL A 2 11.07 -19.74 -2.25
CA VAL A 2 10.85 -20.91 -1.40
C VAL A 2 9.82 -20.52 -0.37
N GLU A 3 8.60 -21.04 -0.50
CA GLU A 3 7.56 -20.83 0.50
C GLU A 3 7.94 -21.48 1.84
N GLY A 4 7.37 -20.97 2.92
CA GLY A 4 7.61 -21.47 4.25
C GLY A 4 6.44 -21.14 5.19
N PRO A 5 6.52 -21.52 6.47
CA PRO A 5 5.42 -21.30 7.41
C PRO A 5 5.08 -19.82 7.63
N ARG A 6 5.98 -18.90 7.25
CA ARG A 6 5.84 -17.44 7.40
C ARG A 6 5.88 -16.69 6.07
N LEU A 7 5.99 -17.39 4.94
CA LEU A 7 6.04 -16.78 3.61
C LEU A 7 5.14 -17.56 2.66
N ARG A 8 4.14 -16.88 2.12
CA ARG A 8 3.30 -17.36 1.03
C ARG A 8 3.56 -16.50 -0.19
N VAL A 9 3.52 -17.12 -1.37
CA VAL A 9 3.74 -16.43 -2.63
C VAL A 9 2.51 -16.59 -3.50
N ALA A 10 1.97 -15.48 -3.97
CA ALA A 10 0.92 -15.43 -4.96
C ALA A 10 1.52 -14.94 -6.29
N VAL A 11 1.14 -15.58 -7.40
CA VAL A 11 1.55 -15.17 -8.75
C VAL A 11 0.33 -14.59 -9.45
N GLU A 12 0.05 -13.32 -9.19
CA GLU A 12 -1.10 -12.58 -9.69
C GLU A 12 -0.85 -11.06 -9.64
N ASP A 13 -1.82 -10.26 -10.07
CA ASP A 13 -1.77 -8.81 -9.95
C ASP A 13 -1.89 -8.40 -8.46
N GLY A 14 -0.89 -7.68 -7.95
CA GLY A 14 -0.82 -7.34 -6.53
C GLY A 14 -1.93 -6.39 -6.06
N ALA A 15 -2.40 -5.48 -6.91
CA ALA A 15 -3.47 -4.55 -6.55
C ALA A 15 -4.81 -5.30 -6.49
N ALA A 16 -5.08 -6.13 -7.51
CA ALA A 16 -6.27 -6.99 -7.54
C ALA A 16 -6.29 -8.00 -6.40
N PHE A 17 -5.13 -8.57 -6.04
CA PHE A 17 -4.98 -9.47 -4.90
C PHE A 17 -5.38 -8.78 -3.59
N ALA A 18 -4.89 -7.57 -3.34
CA ALA A 18 -5.20 -6.81 -2.13
C ALA A 18 -6.72 -6.60 -1.99
N LEU A 19 -7.38 -6.20 -3.08
CA LEU A 19 -8.82 -6.00 -3.10
C LEU A 19 -9.61 -7.31 -2.92
N SER A 20 -9.17 -8.39 -3.57
CA SER A 20 -9.75 -9.73 -3.43
C SER A 20 -9.63 -10.26 -2.00
N ALA A 21 -8.49 -10.05 -1.34
CA ALA A 21 -8.25 -10.47 0.03
C ALA A 21 -9.26 -9.83 1.00
N VAL A 22 -9.52 -8.53 0.87
CA VAL A 22 -10.52 -7.83 1.69
C VAL A 22 -11.93 -8.34 1.42
N ARG A 23 -12.30 -8.56 0.15
CA ARG A 23 -13.62 -9.07 -0.24
C ARG A 23 -13.89 -10.50 0.23
N SER A 24 -12.83 -11.31 0.31
CA SER A 24 -12.92 -12.72 0.70
C SER A 24 -12.89 -12.93 2.21
N ALA A 25 -12.40 -11.95 2.96
CA ALA A 25 -12.50 -11.97 4.42
C ALA A 25 -13.96 -11.81 4.85
N ALA A 26 -14.37 -12.50 5.93
CA ALA A 26 -15.73 -12.44 6.47
C ALA A 26 -16.09 -11.09 7.15
N GLY A 27 -15.56 -9.98 6.63
CA GLY A 27 -15.59 -8.63 7.20
C GLY A 27 -14.48 -8.42 8.22
N PRO A 28 -13.42 -7.66 7.91
CA PRO A 28 -12.38 -7.39 8.89
C PRO A 28 -12.92 -6.42 9.95
N ARG A 29 -13.08 -6.88 11.21
CA ARG A 29 -13.31 -5.95 12.34
C ARG A 29 -12.05 -5.16 12.69
N GLU A 30 -10.88 -5.71 12.38
CA GLU A 30 -9.58 -5.21 12.86
C GLU A 30 -8.53 -5.00 11.77
N GLY A 31 -8.84 -5.21 10.49
CA GLY A 31 -7.86 -5.19 9.38
C GLY A 31 -7.22 -6.55 9.10
N LEU A 32 -6.67 -6.76 7.90
CA LEU A 32 -6.03 -8.02 7.49
C LEU A 32 -4.52 -8.04 7.68
N TYR A 33 -3.87 -6.89 7.49
CA TYR A 33 -2.41 -6.76 7.53
C TYR A 33 -1.99 -5.63 8.46
N ASP A 34 -0.87 -5.82 9.17
CA ASP A 34 -0.23 -4.73 9.93
C ASP A 34 0.48 -3.74 8.99
N ALA A 35 0.99 -4.21 7.85
CA ALA A 35 1.69 -3.37 6.90
C ALA A 35 1.52 -3.87 5.45
N VAL A 36 1.50 -2.93 4.52
CA VAL A 36 1.61 -3.18 3.08
C VAL A 36 2.83 -2.43 2.56
N LEU A 37 3.71 -3.15 1.85
CA LEU A 37 4.88 -2.59 1.20
C LEU A 37 4.74 -2.76 -0.31
N VAL A 38 4.81 -1.65 -1.05
CA VAL A 38 4.79 -1.64 -2.51
C VAL A 38 6.20 -1.36 -3.01
N ASP A 39 6.82 -2.41 -3.55
CA ASP A 39 8.12 -2.36 -4.23
C ASP A 39 7.96 -2.96 -5.63
N ALA A 40 7.25 -2.22 -6.49
CA ALA A 40 6.85 -2.68 -7.80
C ALA A 40 7.04 -1.55 -8.83
N TYR A 41 7.60 -1.92 -9.98
CA TYR A 41 7.90 -0.98 -11.06
C TYR A 41 7.47 -1.55 -12.42
N THR A 42 6.99 -0.68 -13.29
CA THR A 42 6.87 -0.95 -14.72
C THR A 42 8.27 -1.02 -15.35
N ALA A 43 8.34 -1.44 -16.61
CA ALA A 43 9.59 -1.40 -17.37
C ALA A 43 10.16 0.03 -17.54
N ALA A 44 9.33 1.07 -17.36
CA ALA A 44 9.74 2.46 -17.41
C ALA A 44 10.24 3.00 -16.06
N GLY A 45 10.12 2.22 -14.97
CA GLY A 45 10.50 2.64 -13.63
C GLY A 45 9.39 3.32 -12.83
N ASP A 46 8.16 3.32 -13.32
CA ASP A 46 7.01 3.89 -12.62
C ASP A 46 6.36 2.86 -11.70
N VAL A 47 5.80 3.29 -10.56
CA VAL A 47 4.91 2.41 -9.78
C VAL A 47 3.59 2.27 -10.55
N PRO A 48 3.10 1.04 -10.82
CA PRO A 48 1.83 0.85 -11.50
C PRO A 48 0.67 1.63 -10.86
N GLU A 49 -0.09 2.38 -11.65
CA GLU A 49 -1.18 3.26 -11.18
C GLU A 49 -2.16 2.59 -10.21
N PRO A 50 -2.61 1.33 -10.40
CA PRO A 50 -3.54 0.67 -9.48
C PRO A 50 -3.04 0.55 -8.02
N LEU A 51 -1.74 0.72 -7.79
CA LEU A 51 -1.10 0.63 -6.48
C LEU A 51 -1.02 1.97 -5.74
N TRP A 52 -1.37 3.11 -6.36
CA TRP A 52 -1.21 4.40 -5.69
C TRP A 52 -2.25 5.47 -6.05
N THR A 53 -3.04 5.30 -7.11
CA THR A 53 -4.11 6.27 -7.44
C THR A 53 -5.33 6.06 -6.55
N LYS A 54 -6.13 7.11 -6.38
CA LYS A 54 -7.35 7.07 -5.55
C LYS A 54 -8.35 6.02 -6.06
N GLU A 55 -8.50 5.90 -7.37
CA GLU A 55 -9.39 4.94 -8.02
C GLU A 55 -8.75 3.54 -8.17
N GLY A 56 -7.47 3.40 -7.76
CA GLY A 56 -6.75 2.13 -7.82
C GLY A 56 -7.27 1.09 -6.85
N ASP A 57 -7.08 -0.18 -7.21
CA ASP A 57 -7.53 -1.32 -6.42
C ASP A 57 -6.88 -1.35 -5.03
N LEU A 58 -5.62 -0.89 -4.88
CA LEU A 58 -4.99 -0.83 -3.56
C LEU A 58 -5.69 0.19 -2.66
N CYS A 59 -5.93 1.41 -3.14
CA CYS A 59 -6.64 2.44 -2.36
C CYS A 59 -8.06 2.00 -2.01
N THR A 60 -8.74 1.30 -2.92
CA THR A 60 -10.05 0.69 -2.65
C THR A 60 -9.96 -0.39 -1.57
N ALA A 61 -8.90 -1.20 -1.56
CA ALA A 61 -8.67 -2.20 -0.52
C ALA A 61 -8.35 -1.54 0.83
N LEU A 62 -7.56 -0.46 0.84
CA LEU A 62 -7.23 0.31 2.04
C LEU A 62 -8.48 0.89 2.71
N SER A 63 -9.38 1.53 1.96
CA SER A 63 -10.64 2.07 2.50
C SER A 63 -11.61 0.98 2.97
N ALA A 64 -11.51 -0.23 2.40
CA ALA A 64 -12.30 -1.39 2.79
C ALA A 64 -11.71 -2.18 3.99
N GLY A 65 -10.59 -1.73 4.56
CA GLY A 65 -10.01 -2.32 5.77
C GLY A 65 -8.95 -3.39 5.50
N LEU A 66 -8.13 -3.22 4.45
CA LEU A 66 -6.94 -4.05 4.25
C LEU A 66 -5.97 -3.97 5.44
N LEU A 67 -5.77 -2.77 5.98
CA LEU A 67 -4.85 -2.53 7.10
C LEU A 67 -5.56 -2.51 8.46
N ARG A 68 -4.80 -2.78 9.52
CA ARG A 68 -5.29 -2.60 10.88
C ARG A 68 -5.58 -1.13 11.19
N ARG A 69 -6.67 -0.89 11.92
CA ARG A 69 -7.10 0.47 12.28
C ARG A 69 -6.10 1.25 13.12
N GLU A 70 -5.38 0.54 13.99
CA GLU A 70 -4.35 1.14 14.83
C GLU A 70 -3.01 0.49 14.49
N GLY A 71 -2.01 1.32 14.19
CA GLY A 71 -0.64 0.87 13.89
C GLY A 71 -0.46 0.26 12.50
N GLY A 72 -1.52 0.21 11.67
CA GLY A 72 -1.43 -0.18 10.27
C GLY A 72 -0.61 0.82 9.45
N LEU A 73 0.09 0.37 8.41
CA LEU A 73 0.75 1.27 7.47
C LEU A 73 0.77 0.77 6.02
N VAL A 74 0.80 1.71 5.09
CA VAL A 74 1.18 1.47 3.69
C VAL A 74 2.44 2.27 3.39
N ALA A 75 3.39 1.65 2.70
CA ALA A 75 4.58 2.32 2.20
C ALA A 75 4.88 1.93 0.75
N THR A 76 5.25 2.91 -0.07
CA THR A 76 5.54 2.71 -1.49
C THR A 76 6.90 3.28 -1.85
N ASN A 77 7.73 2.47 -2.49
CA ASN A 77 9.06 2.82 -2.95
C ASN A 77 8.98 3.49 -4.33
N PHE A 78 9.53 4.69 -4.45
CA PHE A 78 9.60 5.47 -5.68
C PHE A 78 11.05 5.75 -6.06
N LEU A 79 11.33 5.84 -7.35
CA LEU A 79 12.63 6.29 -7.85
C LEU A 79 12.87 7.78 -7.47
N PRO A 80 14.13 8.24 -7.40
CA PRO A 80 14.49 9.53 -6.78
C PRO A 80 13.73 10.76 -7.28
N ASP A 81 13.40 10.79 -8.58
CA ASP A 81 12.82 11.98 -9.23
C ASP A 81 11.29 11.94 -9.34
N VAL A 82 10.65 10.90 -8.79
CA VAL A 82 9.19 10.75 -8.87
C VAL A 82 8.51 11.59 -7.79
N ASP A 83 7.45 12.31 -8.15
CA ASP A 83 6.60 13.01 -7.20
C ASP A 83 5.73 12.01 -6.41
N THR A 84 5.97 11.93 -5.11
CA THR A 84 5.28 11.02 -4.19
C THR A 84 3.97 11.60 -3.65
N GLN A 85 3.76 12.91 -3.82
CA GLN A 85 2.68 13.62 -3.18
C GLN A 85 1.31 13.07 -3.62
N PRO A 86 1.04 12.80 -4.92
CA PRO A 86 -0.20 12.20 -5.37
C PRO A 86 -0.53 10.86 -4.67
N ALA A 87 0.47 10.00 -4.43
CA ALA A 87 0.28 8.74 -3.72
C ALA A 87 -0.05 8.97 -2.24
N LEU A 88 0.64 9.90 -1.56
CA LEU A 88 0.34 10.27 -0.18
C LEU A 88 -1.09 10.79 -0.03
N GLU A 89 -1.58 11.59 -0.98
CA GLU A 89 -2.96 12.09 -0.95
C GLU A 89 -4.00 11.00 -1.18
N ALA A 90 -3.72 10.08 -2.10
CA ALA A 90 -4.59 8.94 -2.36
C ALA A 90 -4.68 8.02 -1.14
N TYR A 91 -3.55 7.69 -0.50
CA TYR A 91 -3.53 6.89 0.72
C TYR A 91 -4.24 7.61 1.88
N ARG A 92 -3.99 8.90 2.05
CA ARG A 92 -4.69 9.73 3.06
C ARG A 92 -6.20 9.69 2.86
N ALA A 93 -6.67 9.86 1.62
CA ALA A 93 -8.09 9.84 1.31
C ALA A 93 -8.70 8.45 1.56
N ALA A 94 -8.04 7.38 1.12
CA ALA A 94 -8.51 6.02 1.32
C ALA A 94 -8.59 5.64 2.81
N LEU A 95 -7.55 5.97 3.58
CA LEU A 95 -7.49 5.62 5.00
C LEU A 95 -8.40 6.48 5.87
N ALA A 96 -8.73 7.72 5.47
CA ALA A 96 -9.68 8.55 6.21
C ALA A 96 -11.07 7.90 6.36
N GLU A 97 -11.46 7.02 5.43
CA GLU A 97 -12.73 6.29 5.49
C GLU A 97 -12.69 5.12 6.48
N TRP A 98 -11.52 4.52 6.70
CA TRP A 98 -11.35 3.31 7.50
C TRP A 98 -10.78 3.55 8.92
N ALA A 99 -9.75 4.39 8.99
CA ALA A 99 -8.93 4.70 10.16
C ALA A 99 -8.49 6.18 10.10
N PRO A 100 -9.35 7.11 10.54
CA PRO A 100 -9.04 8.54 10.49
C PRO A 100 -7.98 8.91 11.53
N GLY A 101 -7.01 9.74 11.14
CA GLY A 101 -6.03 10.35 12.05
C GLY A 101 -4.58 9.93 11.83
N GLY A 102 -4.33 8.99 10.91
CA GLY A 102 -2.99 8.60 10.52
C GLY A 102 -2.14 9.72 9.88
N LEU A 103 -0.83 9.55 9.92
CA LEU A 103 0.14 10.52 9.40
C LEU A 103 0.74 10.04 8.08
N GLY A 104 0.80 10.95 7.11
CA GLY A 104 1.52 10.77 5.86
C GLY A 104 2.86 11.51 5.87
N PHE A 105 3.94 10.85 5.48
CA PHE A 105 5.27 11.45 5.38
C PHE A 105 6.11 10.75 4.31
N GLU A 106 7.24 11.38 3.99
CA GLU A 106 8.23 10.84 3.05
C GLU A 106 9.57 10.61 3.73
N ILE A 107 10.27 9.56 3.30
CA ILE A 107 11.66 9.30 3.64
C ILE A 107 12.47 9.19 2.35
N GLN A 108 13.67 9.79 2.31
CA GLN A 108 14.65 9.50 1.26
C GLN A 108 15.60 8.39 1.75
N ALA A 109 15.73 7.31 0.98
CA ALA A 109 16.59 6.19 1.30
C ALA A 109 18.07 6.54 1.05
N GLU A 110 18.91 6.27 2.04
CA GLU A 110 20.36 6.47 1.91
C GLU A 110 20.95 5.55 0.82
N GLY A 111 21.93 6.06 0.08
CA GLY A 111 22.65 5.33 -0.96
C GLY A 111 21.93 5.24 -2.31
N THR A 112 20.63 4.94 -2.34
CA THR A 112 19.85 4.87 -3.59
C THR A 112 19.25 6.21 -3.99
N GLY A 113 18.92 7.05 -3.00
CA GLY A 113 18.17 8.28 -3.22
C GLY A 113 16.68 8.07 -3.49
N ASN A 114 16.19 6.82 -3.47
CA ASN A 114 14.77 6.50 -3.63
C ASN A 114 13.93 7.22 -2.57
N ARG A 115 12.66 7.47 -2.89
CA ARG A 115 11.70 8.11 -1.99
C ARG A 115 10.67 7.10 -1.54
N LEU A 116 10.44 6.99 -0.24
CA LEU A 116 9.41 6.16 0.37
C LEU A 116 8.26 7.04 0.81
N ALA A 117 7.10 6.91 0.16
CA ALA A 117 5.85 7.50 0.63
C ALA A 117 5.24 6.58 1.68
N VAL A 118 4.99 7.07 2.89
CA VAL A 118 4.44 6.29 3.99
C VAL A 118 3.17 6.95 4.52
N HIS A 119 2.13 6.15 4.74
CA HIS A 119 0.94 6.61 5.47
C HIS A 119 0.53 5.58 6.52
N THR A 120 0.31 6.03 7.75
CA THR A 120 -0.19 5.17 8.84
C THR A 120 -1.72 5.23 8.93
N CYS A 121 -2.32 4.24 9.58
CA CYS A 121 -3.71 4.29 10.06
C CYS A 121 -3.75 5.04 11.40
#